data_AF-A0A0J8B1Q1-F1
#
_entry.id   AF-A0A0J8B1Q1-F1
#
_cell.length_a   1.000
_cell.length_b   1.000
_cell.length_c   1.000
_cell.angle_alpha   90.00
_cell.angle_beta   90.00
_cell.angle_gamma   90.00
#
_symmetry.space_group_name_H-M   'P 1'
#
loop_
_entity.id
_entity.type
_entity.pdbx_description
1 polymer ?
#
loop_
_entity_poly.entity_id
_entity_poly.type
_entity_poly.pdbx_seq_one_letter_code
_entity_poly.pdbx_strand_id
1 'polypeptide(L)'
;APLHPDVESKITAVELDPRCGGTHFQRRLLIPLQRPSAYTFLLNKLIRLTPESHQDFQALQSAVEHTTAASKLVSLALKAGGQRAKINALEAQFHGKIKLTEETELVRTGKVSMFEESWKFDDTDPIPKFDQVTLHLLNDRLIVSHGDEKRGFKAEHDLIQSPDAWFEMDEEAARVLSKALPLDEGARYSVVRLHY
;
A
#
# COMPACT_ATOMS: atom_id res chain seq x y z
N ALA A 1 0.58 -2.48 21.37
CA ALA A 1 1.14 -2.99 22.65
C ALA A 1 1.39 -1.80 23.56
N PRO A 2 1.15 -1.90 24.87
CA PRO A 2 1.53 -0.84 25.82
C PRO A 2 3.05 -0.62 25.77
N LEU A 3 3.48 0.61 25.98
CA LEU A 3 4.90 0.96 26.02
C LEU A 3 5.51 0.44 27.32
N HIS A 4 6.82 0.23 27.34
CA HIS A 4 7.52 -0.11 28.57
C HIS A 4 7.40 1.06 29.57
N PRO A 5 7.12 0.84 30.86
CA PRO A 5 6.89 1.90 31.85
C PRO A 5 8.02 2.95 31.93
N ASP A 6 9.27 2.50 31.78
CA ASP A 6 10.43 3.40 31.74
C ASP A 6 10.46 4.31 30.51
N VAL A 7 9.86 3.89 29.40
CA VAL A 7 9.77 4.71 28.19
C VAL A 7 8.65 5.73 28.34
N GLU A 8 7.51 5.33 28.92
CA GLU A 8 6.39 6.23 29.20
C GLU A 8 6.82 7.36 30.15
N SER A 9 7.49 7.02 31.25
CA SER A 9 7.97 8.03 32.21
C SER A 9 8.94 9.03 31.57
N LYS A 10 9.83 8.57 30.68
CA LYS A 10 10.75 9.44 29.93
C LYS A 10 10.02 10.32 28.92
N ILE A 11 9.02 9.78 28.21
CA ILE A 11 8.19 10.57 27.29
C ILE A 11 7.45 11.67 28.07
N THR A 12 6.82 11.34 29.19
CA THR A 12 6.14 12.32 30.04
C THR A 12 7.10 13.38 30.55
N ALA A 13 8.30 13.01 30.99
CA ALA A 13 9.32 13.97 31.42
C ALA A 13 9.71 14.94 30.30
N VAL A 14 9.84 14.47 29.06
CA VAL A 14 10.13 15.30 27.88
C VAL A 14 8.94 16.20 27.53
N GLU A 15 7.71 15.72 27.61
CA GLU A 15 6.51 16.50 27.30
C GLU A 15 6.24 17.63 28.32
N LEU A 16 6.61 17.40 29.59
CA LEU A 16 6.53 18.39 30.67
C LEU A 16 7.65 19.43 30.63
N ASP A 17 8.68 19.25 29.80
CA ASP A 17 9.77 20.21 29.69
C ASP A 17 9.24 21.57 29.18
N PRO A 18 9.54 22.71 29.82
CA PRO A 18 9.10 24.03 29.37
C PRO A 18 9.56 24.37 27.94
N ARG A 19 10.74 23.88 27.53
CA ARG A 19 11.26 24.02 26.15
C ARG A 19 10.37 23.28 25.14
N CYS A 20 9.56 22.36 25.64
CA CYS A 20 8.63 21.61 24.84
C CYS A 20 7.30 22.34 24.57
N GLY A 21 7.02 23.48 25.22
CA GLY A 21 5.89 24.34 24.89
C GLY A 21 4.53 23.62 24.82
N GLY A 22 4.37 22.55 25.62
CA GLY A 22 3.15 21.74 25.67
C GLY A 22 2.87 20.87 24.43
N THR A 23 3.84 20.65 23.53
CA THR A 23 3.63 19.77 22.37
C THR A 23 4.00 18.32 22.67
N HIS A 24 3.10 17.40 22.30
CA HIS A 24 3.31 15.96 22.44
C HIS A 24 4.59 15.48 21.73
N PHE A 25 5.24 14.49 22.33
CA PHE A 25 6.47 13.90 21.87
C PHE A 25 6.37 13.39 20.43
N GLN A 26 5.29 12.68 20.09
CA GLN A 26 5.06 12.20 18.73
C GLN A 26 4.99 13.35 17.70
N ARG A 27 4.31 14.45 18.05
CA ARG A 27 4.23 15.63 17.17
C ARG A 27 5.60 16.26 16.97
N ARG A 28 6.47 16.24 17.99
CA ARG A 28 7.85 16.75 17.90
C ARG A 28 8.71 15.93 16.95
N LEU A 29 8.52 14.61 16.93
CA LEU A 29 9.23 13.73 15.99
C LEU A 29 8.87 14.01 14.53
N LEU A 30 7.70 14.61 14.26
CA LEU A 30 7.31 15.02 12.91
C LEU A 30 7.99 16.31 12.44
N ILE A 31 8.42 17.18 13.36
CA ILE A 31 8.97 18.49 13.01
C ILE A 31 10.19 18.37 12.08
N PRO A 32 11.23 17.55 12.39
CA PRO A 32 12.37 17.39 11.49
C PRO A 32 12.00 16.87 10.10
N LEU A 33 11.00 16.00 9.99
CA LEU A 33 10.52 15.46 8.71
C LEU A 33 9.84 16.53 7.84
N GLN A 34 9.21 17.53 8.47
CA GLN A 34 8.53 18.63 7.78
C GLN A 34 9.46 19.78 7.37
N ARG A 35 10.63 19.89 8.02
CA ARG A 35 11.56 21.02 7.81
C ARG A 35 12.06 21.15 6.36
N PRO A 36 12.48 20.09 5.65
CA PRO A 36 12.95 20.22 4.26
C PRO A 36 11.89 20.82 3.33
N SER A 37 10.64 20.41 3.48
CA SER A 37 9.52 20.93 2.69
C SER A 37 9.21 22.40 3.03
N ALA A 38 9.31 22.76 4.31
CA ALA A 38 9.16 24.15 4.75
C ALA A 38 10.27 25.06 4.20
N TYR A 39 11.54 24.63 4.24
CA TYR A 39 12.65 25.39 3.66
C TYR A 39 12.50 25.55 2.15
N THR A 40 12.13 24.47 1.45
CA THR A 40 11.87 24.51 0.01
C THR A 40 10.82 25.58 -0.31
N PHE A 41 9.72 25.63 0.44
CA PHE A 41 8.67 26.63 0.25
C PHE A 41 9.17 28.07 0.50
N LEU A 42 9.91 28.29 1.59
CA LEU A 42 10.41 29.63 1.95
C LEU A 42 11.47 30.13 0.96
N LEU A 43 12.41 29.27 0.54
CA LEU A 43 13.44 29.62 -0.43
C LEU A 43 12.83 29.90 -1.81
N ASN A 44 11.83 29.13 -2.24
CA ASN A 44 11.08 29.40 -3.46
C ASN A 44 10.35 30.75 -3.42
N LYS A 45 9.88 31.20 -2.25
CA LYS A 45 9.32 32.54 -2.10
C LYS A 45 10.40 33.61 -2.19
N LEU A 46 11.53 33.40 -1.52
CA LEU A 46 12.63 34.36 -1.47
C LEU A 46 13.25 34.60 -2.85
N ILE A 47 13.50 33.54 -3.61
CA ILE A 47 14.09 33.66 -4.95
C ILE A 47 13.18 34.40 -5.94
N ARG A 48 11.85 34.23 -5.84
CA ARG A 48 10.87 34.97 -6.67
C ARG A 48 10.89 36.48 -6.41
N LEU A 49 11.37 36.90 -5.24
CA LEU A 49 11.49 38.30 -4.85
C LEU A 49 12.91 38.84 -5.05
N THR A 50 13.86 37.98 -5.48
CA THR A 50 15.27 38.33 -5.65
C THR A 50 15.57 38.48 -7.14
N PRO A 51 16.02 39.66 -7.62
CA PRO A 51 16.41 39.84 -9.02
C PRO A 51 17.59 38.94 -9.39
N GLU A 52 17.67 38.52 -10.66
CA GLU A 52 18.77 37.68 -11.17
C GLU A 52 20.15 38.36 -11.05
N SER A 53 20.19 39.69 -11.03
CA SER A 53 21.41 40.48 -10.85
C SER A 53 21.89 40.56 -9.39
N HIS A 54 21.10 40.09 -8.43
CA HIS A 54 21.45 40.13 -7.02
C HIS A 54 22.54 39.09 -6.71
N GLN A 55 23.52 39.45 -5.87
CA GLN A 55 24.65 38.57 -5.51
C GLN A 55 24.21 37.21 -4.95
N ASP A 56 23.08 37.17 -4.23
CA ASP A 56 22.58 35.95 -3.59
C ASP A 56 21.71 35.09 -4.52
N PHE A 57 21.37 35.56 -5.73
CA PHE A 57 20.41 34.86 -6.60
C PHE A 57 20.87 33.43 -6.91
N GLN A 58 22.13 33.26 -7.32
CA GLN A 58 22.69 31.94 -7.64
C GLN A 58 22.75 31.02 -6.40
N ALA A 59 23.12 31.57 -5.24
CA ALA A 59 23.16 30.82 -4.00
C ALA A 59 21.76 30.34 -3.57
N LEU A 60 20.74 31.20 -3.73
CA LEU A 60 19.34 30.86 -3.47
C LEU A 60 18.82 29.78 -4.43
N GLN A 61 19.17 29.87 -5.72
CA GLN A 61 18.80 28.87 -6.71
C GLN A 61 19.36 27.49 -6.34
N SER A 62 20.65 27.41 -6.03
CA SER A 62 21.29 26.16 -5.58
C SER A 62 20.68 25.65 -4.26
N ALA A 63 20.36 26.53 -3.32
CA ALA A 63 19.71 26.15 -2.07
C ALA A 63 18.32 25.52 -2.31
N VAL A 64 17.50 26.09 -3.19
CA VAL A 64 16.19 25.52 -3.58
C VAL A 64 16.36 24.12 -4.14
N GLU A 65 17.32 23.92 -5.06
CA GLU A 65 17.59 22.63 -5.69
C GLU A 65 17.99 21.57 -4.65
N HIS A 66 18.93 21.91 -3.77
CA HIS A 66 19.37 21.01 -2.69
C HIS A 66 18.25 20.66 -1.72
N THR A 67 17.47 21.65 -1.26
CA THR A 67 16.35 21.37 -0.34
C THR A 67 15.25 20.55 -1.00
N THR A 68 15.02 20.76 -2.30
CA THR A 68 14.05 19.98 -3.08
C THR A 68 14.51 18.53 -3.21
N ALA A 69 15.79 18.29 -3.53
CA ALA A 69 16.36 16.96 -3.59
C ALA A 69 16.28 16.24 -2.23
N ALA A 70 16.64 16.93 -1.14
CA ALA A 70 16.52 16.39 0.22
C ALA A 70 15.08 16.03 0.59
N SER A 71 14.11 16.91 0.29
CA SER A 71 12.68 16.65 0.53
C SER A 71 12.17 15.41 -0.23
N LYS A 72 12.62 15.23 -1.49
CA LYS A 72 12.33 14.02 -2.28
C LYS A 72 12.88 12.76 -1.62
N LEU A 73 14.14 12.77 -1.16
CA LEU A 73 14.76 11.62 -0.49
C LEU A 73 14.01 11.23 0.79
N VAL A 74 13.62 12.22 1.61
CA VAL A 74 12.81 11.98 2.82
C VAL A 74 11.46 11.35 2.45
N SER A 75 10.80 11.85 1.41
CA SER A 75 9.51 11.33 0.96
C SER A 75 9.62 9.88 0.46
N LEU A 76 10.68 9.56 -0.28
CA LEU A 76 10.97 8.20 -0.73
C LEU A 76 11.25 7.25 0.44
N ALA A 77 12.07 7.69 1.41
CA ALA A 77 12.36 6.90 2.60
C ALA A 77 11.11 6.62 3.44
N LEU A 78 10.23 7.62 3.61
CA LEU A 78 8.94 7.44 4.29
C LEU A 78 8.03 6.47 3.53
N LYS A 79 7.96 6.57 2.19
CA LYS A 79 7.19 5.64 1.37
C LYS A 79 7.71 4.20 1.53
N ALA A 80 9.02 4.00 1.44
CA ALA A 80 9.65 2.69 1.60
C ALA A 80 9.41 2.10 3.00
N GLY A 81 9.55 2.92 4.06
CA GLY A 81 9.25 2.49 5.43
C GLY A 81 7.79 2.10 5.62
N GLY A 82 6.85 2.89 5.08
CA GLY A 82 5.43 2.59 5.11
C GLY A 82 5.06 1.32 4.33
N GLN A 83 5.68 1.11 3.16
CA GLN A 83 5.51 -0.10 2.37
C GLN A 83 6.02 -1.33 3.13
N ARG A 84 7.22 -1.26 3.72
CA ARG A 84 7.79 -2.35 4.51
C ARG A 84 6.90 -2.71 5.70
N ALA A 85 6.32 -1.72 6.39
CA ALA A 85 5.38 -1.97 7.47
C ALA A 85 4.12 -2.71 6.99
N LYS A 86 3.59 -2.36 5.80
CA LYS A 86 2.44 -3.06 5.20
C LYS A 86 2.78 -4.50 4.82
N ILE A 87 3.94 -4.72 4.20
CA ILE A 87 4.41 -6.05 3.82
C ILE A 87 4.61 -6.94 5.04
N ASN A 88 5.26 -6.43 6.09
CA ASN A 88 5.44 -7.17 7.34
C ASN A 88 4.08 -7.52 8.00
N ALA A 89 3.12 -6.59 7.97
CA ALA A 89 1.79 -6.83 8.50
C ALA A 89 1.05 -7.92 7.71
N LEU A 90 1.17 -7.90 6.37
CA LEU A 90 0.60 -8.91 5.50
C LEU A 90 1.25 -10.29 5.73
N GLU A 91 2.58 -10.35 5.80
CA GLU A 91 3.33 -11.59 6.07
C GLU A 91 2.91 -12.21 7.42
N ALA A 92 2.73 -11.39 8.45
CA ALA A 92 2.25 -11.84 9.76
C ALA A 92 0.85 -12.47 9.69
N GLN A 93 -0.04 -11.98 8.82
CA GLN A 93 -1.37 -12.55 8.62
C GLN A 93 -1.34 -13.95 8.00
N PHE A 94 -0.26 -14.30 7.29
CA PHE A 94 -0.05 -15.64 6.73
C PHE A 94 0.64 -16.61 7.70
N HIS A 95 0.83 -16.22 8.96
CA HIS A 95 1.44 -17.06 10.00
C HIS A 95 2.79 -17.68 9.59
N GLY A 96 3.60 -16.94 8.82
CA GLY A 96 4.93 -17.38 8.38
C GLY A 96 4.94 -18.41 7.25
N LYS A 97 3.79 -18.70 6.62
CA LYS A 97 3.70 -19.63 5.47
C LYS A 97 4.13 -19.00 4.15
N ILE A 98 4.04 -17.68 4.04
CA ILE A 98 4.51 -16.90 2.90
C ILE A 98 5.65 -16.03 3.39
N LYS A 99 6.72 -15.95 2.62
CA LYS A 99 7.81 -14.99 2.82
C LYS A 99 7.78 -13.98 1.69
N LEU A 100 7.61 -12.71 2.05
CA LEU A 100 7.62 -11.58 1.12
C LEU A 100 9.02 -10.96 1.12
N THR A 101 9.48 -10.46 -0.02
CA THR A 101 10.81 -9.84 -0.13
C THR A 101 10.73 -8.35 0.20
N GLU A 102 11.88 -7.70 0.42
CA GLU A 102 11.92 -6.26 0.68
C GLU A 102 11.46 -5.41 -0.52
N GLU A 103 11.51 -5.97 -1.73
CA GLU A 103 11.11 -5.33 -2.98
C GLU A 103 9.61 -5.49 -3.29
N THR A 104 8.92 -6.37 -2.55
CA THR A 104 7.50 -6.63 -2.75
C THR A 104 6.67 -5.38 -2.41
N GLU A 105 5.74 -5.01 -3.30
CA GLU A 105 4.77 -3.94 -3.13
C GLU A 105 3.36 -4.51 -3.22
N LEU A 106 2.56 -4.33 -2.17
CA LEU A 106 1.13 -4.63 -2.24
C LEU A 106 0.43 -3.58 -3.11
N VAL A 107 -0.02 -4.00 -4.29
CA VAL A 107 -0.77 -3.16 -5.24
C VAL A 107 -2.23 -3.09 -4.81
N ARG A 108 -2.85 -4.25 -4.52
CA ARG A 108 -4.28 -4.32 -4.16
C ARG A 108 -4.65 -5.60 -3.42
N THR A 109 -5.66 -5.51 -2.56
CA THR A 109 -6.33 -6.66 -1.96
C THR A 109 -7.82 -6.60 -2.27
N GLY A 110 -8.46 -7.73 -2.55
CA GLY A 110 -9.91 -7.79 -2.78
C GLY A 110 -10.49 -9.19 -2.60
N LYS A 111 -11.77 -9.27 -2.20
CA LYS A 111 -12.51 -10.52 -2.17
C LYS A 111 -13.04 -10.84 -3.56
N VAL A 112 -12.85 -12.07 -3.99
CA VAL A 112 -13.36 -12.58 -5.27
C VAL A 112 -13.99 -13.95 -5.06
N SER A 113 -14.80 -14.34 -6.04
CA SER A 113 -15.39 -15.67 -6.13
C SER A 113 -14.56 -16.51 -7.10
N MET A 114 -14.08 -17.65 -6.63
CA MET A 114 -13.35 -18.64 -7.43
C MET A 114 -14.26 -19.81 -7.79
N PHE A 115 -14.05 -20.40 -8.96
CA PHE A 115 -14.75 -21.59 -9.45
C PHE A 115 -13.76 -22.52 -10.16
N GLU A 116 -14.07 -23.82 -10.20
CA GLU A 116 -13.21 -24.82 -10.84
C GLU A 116 -13.19 -24.68 -12.37
N GLU A 117 -12.01 -24.90 -12.96
CA GLU A 117 -11.77 -24.82 -14.42
C GLU A 117 -12.65 -25.79 -15.23
N SER A 118 -12.97 -26.96 -14.66
CA SER A 118 -13.80 -27.97 -15.32
C SER A 118 -15.26 -27.55 -15.49
N TRP A 119 -15.68 -26.44 -14.88
CA TRP A 119 -17.05 -25.98 -14.97
C TRP A 119 -17.31 -25.22 -16.26
N LYS A 120 -18.35 -25.64 -16.99
CA LYS A 120 -18.82 -24.94 -18.20
C LYS A 120 -20.01 -24.06 -17.84
N PHE A 121 -19.93 -22.79 -18.22
CA PHE A 121 -21.06 -21.87 -18.10
C PHE A 121 -22.09 -22.17 -19.18
N ASP A 122 -22.89 -23.22 -18.96
CA ASP A 122 -24.07 -23.53 -19.79
C ASP A 122 -25.31 -22.87 -19.16
N ASP A 123 -26.25 -22.39 -19.98
CA ASP A 123 -27.53 -21.80 -19.54
C ASP A 123 -28.45 -22.87 -18.86
N THR A 124 -28.11 -24.16 -18.95
CA THR A 124 -28.94 -25.28 -18.47
C THR A 124 -28.54 -25.87 -17.11
N ASP A 125 -27.31 -25.65 -16.67
CA ASP A 125 -26.81 -26.21 -15.40
C ASP A 125 -26.94 -25.22 -14.23
N PRO A 126 -27.18 -25.72 -13.00
CA PRO A 126 -27.25 -24.87 -11.82
C PRO A 126 -25.90 -24.18 -11.57
N ILE A 127 -25.94 -22.87 -11.26
CA ILE A 127 -24.74 -22.08 -10.94
C ILE A 127 -23.92 -22.79 -9.84
N PRO A 128 -22.62 -23.02 -10.04
CA PRO A 128 -21.80 -23.70 -9.06
C PRO A 128 -21.68 -22.85 -7.80
N LYS A 129 -21.43 -23.51 -6.67
CA LYS A 129 -21.13 -22.80 -5.44
C LYS A 129 -19.78 -22.12 -5.58
N PHE A 130 -19.76 -20.79 -5.51
CA PHE A 130 -18.51 -20.03 -5.51
C PHE A 130 -17.82 -20.12 -4.17
N ASP A 131 -16.52 -20.40 -4.21
CA ASP A 131 -15.67 -20.25 -3.05
C ASP A 131 -15.18 -18.80 -2.98
N GLN A 132 -15.48 -18.14 -1.86
CA GLN A 132 -14.98 -16.80 -1.61
C GLN A 132 -13.53 -16.88 -1.15
N VAL A 133 -12.66 -16.24 -1.92
CA VAL A 133 -11.22 -16.11 -1.65
C VAL A 133 -10.83 -14.64 -1.61
N THR A 134 -9.71 -14.36 -0.97
CA THR A 134 -9.07 -13.05 -0.97
C THR A 134 -7.85 -13.10 -1.87
N LEU A 135 -7.83 -12.21 -2.87
CA LEU A 135 -6.67 -11.98 -3.72
C LEU A 135 -5.82 -10.86 -3.14
N HIS A 136 -4.51 -11.11 -3.05
CA HIS A 136 -3.50 -10.10 -2.77
C HIS A 136 -2.61 -9.95 -4.00
N LEU A 137 -2.85 -8.89 -4.76
CA LEU A 137 -2.05 -8.51 -5.91
C LEU A 137 -0.84 -7.72 -5.44
N LEU A 138 0.34 -8.29 -5.65
CA LEU A 138 1.63 -7.67 -5.41
C LEU A 138 2.30 -7.37 -6.75
N ASN A 139 3.32 -6.52 -6.74
CA ASN A 139 4.08 -6.17 -7.95
C ASN A 139 4.81 -7.38 -8.56
N ASP A 140 5.22 -8.34 -7.74
CA ASP A 140 5.98 -9.53 -8.13
C ASP A 140 5.16 -10.82 -8.08
N ARG A 141 3.97 -10.83 -7.45
CA ARG A 141 3.14 -12.03 -7.32
C ARG A 141 1.66 -11.81 -7.02
N LEU A 142 0.85 -12.84 -7.20
CA LEU A 142 -0.57 -12.88 -6.88
C LEU A 142 -0.83 -14.01 -5.88
N ILE A 143 -1.29 -13.67 -4.69
CA ILE A 143 -1.58 -14.65 -3.65
C ILE A 143 -3.10 -14.83 -3.55
N VAL A 144 -3.55 -16.07 -3.69
CA VAL A 144 -4.93 -16.50 -3.41
C VAL A 144 -4.97 -17.07 -2.00
N SER A 145 -5.89 -16.57 -1.18
CA SER A 145 -6.00 -17.04 0.20
C SER A 145 -7.45 -17.18 0.67
N HIS A 146 -7.66 -18.13 1.56
CA HIS A 146 -8.89 -18.25 2.34
C HIS A 146 -8.69 -17.68 3.74
N GLY A 147 -9.70 -16.98 4.25
CA GLY A 147 -9.69 -16.46 5.60
C GLY A 147 -10.16 -15.00 5.67
N ASP A 148 -9.85 -14.38 6.80
CA ASP A 148 -10.21 -12.99 7.08
C ASP A 148 -9.10 -12.35 7.93
N GLU A 149 -8.98 -11.03 7.88
CA GLU A 149 -7.93 -10.27 8.55
C GLU A 149 -7.84 -10.57 10.06
N LYS A 150 -8.97 -10.94 10.69
CA LYS A 150 -9.05 -11.29 12.12
C LYS A 150 -8.52 -12.68 12.45
N ARG A 151 -8.68 -13.64 11.55
CA ARG A 151 -8.32 -15.06 11.76
C ARG A 151 -7.01 -15.44 11.07
N GLY A 152 -6.46 -14.53 10.27
CA GLY A 152 -5.33 -14.77 9.39
C GLY A 152 -5.76 -15.45 8.10
N PHE A 153 -4.84 -15.43 7.13
CA PHE A 153 -5.03 -15.98 5.81
C PHE A 153 -4.30 -17.33 5.69
N LYS A 154 -4.99 -18.30 5.09
CA LYS A 154 -4.39 -19.53 4.61
C LYS A 154 -4.14 -19.37 3.11
N ALA A 155 -2.86 -19.27 2.75
CA ALA A 155 -2.42 -19.28 1.37
C ALA A 155 -2.87 -20.60 0.71
N GLU A 156 -3.59 -20.49 -0.40
CA GLU A 156 -3.98 -21.64 -1.22
C GLU A 156 -3.09 -21.71 -2.46
N HIS A 157 -2.94 -20.58 -3.15
CA HIS A 157 -2.05 -20.45 -4.30
C HIS A 157 -1.15 -19.21 -4.17
N ASP A 158 0.14 -19.39 -4.49
CA ASP A 158 1.11 -18.29 -4.67
C ASP A 158 1.47 -18.27 -6.16
N LEU A 159 0.68 -17.53 -6.93
CA LEU A 159 0.71 -17.52 -8.38
C LEU A 159 1.57 -16.35 -8.83
N ILE A 160 2.77 -16.69 -9.27
CA ILE A 160 3.75 -15.99 -10.15
C ILE A 160 5.13 -16.53 -9.72
N GLN A 161 5.27 -17.85 -9.78
CA GLN A 161 6.57 -18.45 -10.10
C GLN A 161 6.50 -19.25 -11.41
N SER A 162 5.32 -19.44 -12.00
CA SER A 162 5.18 -20.12 -13.28
C SER A 162 5.30 -19.10 -14.41
N PRO A 163 6.39 -19.10 -15.20
CA PRO A 163 6.58 -18.17 -16.32
C PRO A 163 5.53 -18.33 -17.42
N ASP A 164 4.77 -19.44 -17.41
CA ASP A 164 3.73 -19.76 -18.38
C ASP A 164 2.33 -19.34 -17.91
N ALA A 165 2.18 -18.78 -16.70
CA ALA A 165 0.88 -18.38 -16.20
C ALA A 165 0.40 -17.06 -16.85
N TRP A 166 -0.80 -17.05 -17.41
CA TRP A 166 -1.42 -15.87 -18.01
C TRP A 166 -2.92 -15.81 -17.70
N PHE A 167 -3.49 -14.61 -17.88
CA PHE A 167 -4.90 -14.34 -17.58
C PHE A 167 -5.64 -13.94 -18.85
N GLU A 168 -6.88 -14.42 -19.00
CA GLU A 168 -7.80 -13.91 -20.02
C GLU A 168 -9.13 -13.49 -19.42
N MET A 169 -9.76 -12.51 -20.06
CA MET A 169 -11.12 -12.11 -19.73
C MET A 169 -12.08 -13.14 -20.34
N ASP A 170 -12.93 -13.73 -19.51
CA ASP A 170 -13.95 -14.68 -19.93
C ASP A 170 -15.30 -13.95 -20.07
N GLU A 171 -15.50 -13.32 -21.22
CA GLU A 171 -16.72 -12.56 -21.51
C GLU A 171 -17.97 -13.46 -21.56
N GLU A 172 -17.81 -14.73 -21.95
CA GLU A 172 -18.90 -15.69 -22.02
C GLU A 172 -19.39 -16.05 -20.61
N ALA A 173 -18.48 -16.38 -19.71
CA ALA A 173 -18.78 -16.61 -18.30
C ALA A 173 -19.39 -15.37 -17.65
N ALA A 174 -18.85 -14.17 -17.93
CA ALA A 174 -19.38 -12.92 -17.40
C ALA A 174 -20.83 -12.68 -17.85
N ARG A 175 -21.14 -12.96 -19.12
CA ARG A 175 -22.50 -12.87 -19.66
C ARG A 175 -23.45 -13.84 -18.96
N VAL A 176 -23.06 -15.10 -18.77
CA VAL A 176 -23.91 -16.09 -18.09
C VAL A 176 -24.15 -15.68 -16.64
N LEU A 177 -23.10 -15.29 -15.91
CA LEU A 177 -23.21 -14.86 -14.51
C LEU A 177 -24.05 -13.61 -14.33
N SER A 178 -23.97 -12.62 -15.24
CA SER A 178 -24.79 -11.42 -15.16
C SER A 178 -26.30 -11.68 -15.29
N LYS A 179 -26.72 -12.75 -15.97
CA LYS A 179 -28.13 -13.16 -16.01
C LYS A 179 -28.57 -13.83 -14.71
N ALA A 180 -27.65 -14.56 -14.09
CA ALA A 180 -27.94 -15.52 -13.03
C ALA A 180 -27.75 -14.94 -11.63
N LEU A 181 -26.87 -13.96 -11.48
CA LEU A 181 -26.61 -13.20 -10.25
C LEU A 181 -26.99 -11.73 -10.46
N PRO A 182 -28.11 -11.24 -9.88
CA PRO A 182 -28.44 -9.83 -9.97
C PRO A 182 -27.37 -9.02 -9.24
N LEU A 183 -26.73 -8.10 -9.98
CA LEU A 183 -25.84 -7.09 -9.45
C LEU A 183 -26.66 -5.98 -8.77
N ASP A 184 -26.12 -5.40 -7.70
CA ASP A 184 -26.58 -4.10 -7.22
C ASP A 184 -26.43 -3.04 -8.34
N GLU A 185 -27.32 -2.04 -8.36
CA GLU A 185 -27.31 -1.01 -9.39
C GLU A 185 -25.93 -0.34 -9.54
N GLY A 186 -25.31 -0.51 -10.72
CA GLY A 186 -24.01 0.07 -11.07
C GLY A 186 -22.80 -0.83 -10.84
N ALA A 187 -22.97 -2.03 -10.26
CA ALA A 187 -21.88 -2.99 -10.15
C ALA A 187 -21.63 -3.71 -11.50
N ARG A 188 -20.37 -4.03 -11.80
CA ARG A 188 -19.96 -4.80 -12.99
C ARG A 188 -19.17 -6.03 -12.53
N TYR A 189 -19.54 -7.21 -13.02
CA TYR A 189 -18.70 -8.39 -12.87
C TYR A 189 -17.68 -8.47 -14.01
N SER A 190 -16.46 -8.88 -13.69
CA SER A 190 -15.47 -9.29 -14.67
C SER A 190 -15.00 -10.68 -14.26
N VAL A 191 -15.05 -11.61 -15.21
CA VAL A 191 -14.57 -12.97 -14.99
C VAL A 191 -13.22 -13.07 -15.66
N VAL A 192 -12.26 -13.61 -14.92
CA VAL A 192 -10.90 -13.81 -15.40
C VAL A 192 -10.58 -15.28 -15.26
N ARG A 193 -10.14 -15.90 -16.36
CA ARG A 193 -9.63 -17.26 -16.36
C ARG A 193 -8.11 -17.21 -16.23
N LEU A 194 -7.60 -17.95 -15.26
CA LEU A 194 -6.17 -18.16 -15.06
C LEU A 194 -5.78 -19.43 -15.80
N HIS A 195 -4.75 -19.33 -16.63
CA HIS A 195 -4.10 -20.46 -17.29
C HIS A 195 -2.74 -20.69 -16.63
N TYR A 196 -2.38 -21.95 -16.40
CA TYR A 196 -1.12 -22.39 -15.79
C TYR A 196 -0.47 -23.53 -16.58
#